data_AF-A0A227P5U7-F1
#
_entry.id   AF-A0A227P5U7-F1
#
_cell.length_a   1.000
_cell.length_b   1.000
_cell.length_c   1.000
_cell.angle_alpha   90.00
_cell.angle_beta   90.00
_cell.angle_gamma   90.00
#
_symmetry.space_group_name_H-M   'P 1'
#
loop_
_entity.id
_entity.type
_entity.pdbx_description
1 polymer ?
#
loop_
_entity_poly.entity_id
_entity_poly.type
_entity_poly.pdbx_seq_one_letter_code
_entity_poly.pdbx_strand_id
1 'polypeptide(L)'
;MKKIILVSVIVLVVFYVIREKVYKPYIWKKAISTKAHQLQLGSFIFSKETGINGSQSYQKYYFVFKVIEIDGDYVRLSVIRQLSQKDNLKESDFSMTSDQYQNLQQHIKNLTITPILSEDLYKGDSASLTLNDYLLDKYPVLKQSRYYYEDIPQESKNKGVPKDATDLELYFSLVYSKKEIIENRKLIPWTMTNSFNGKPLLSQYSKNIDLIIN
;
A
#
# COMPACT_ATOMS: atom_id res chain seq x y z
N MET A 1 -21.84 21.48 40.11
CA MET A 1 -21.92 20.32 39.17
C MET A 1 -21.67 20.71 37.72
N LYS A 2 -22.42 21.62 37.08
CA LYS A 2 -22.22 22.00 35.66
C LYS A 2 -20.80 22.51 35.32
N LYS A 3 -20.17 23.32 36.19
CA LYS A 3 -18.79 23.82 35.99
C LYS A 3 -17.74 22.70 36.00
N ILE A 4 -17.92 21.66 36.82
CA ILE A 4 -16.98 20.53 36.92
C ILE A 4 -17.07 19.65 35.67
N ILE A 5 -18.28 19.41 35.17
CA ILE A 5 -18.52 18.68 33.92
C ILE A 5 -17.88 19.43 32.74
N LEU A 6 -18.05 20.76 32.68
CA LEU A 6 -17.46 21.59 31.63
C LEU A 6 -15.92 21.51 31.63
N VAL A 7 -15.31 21.60 32.81
CA VAL A 7 -13.84 21.49 32.96
C VAL A 7 -13.36 20.09 32.54
N SER A 8 -14.04 19.01 32.94
CA SER A 8 -13.68 17.65 32.49
C SER A 8 -13.77 17.49 30.98
N VAL A 9 -14.80 18.04 30.33
CA VAL A 9 -14.94 17.98 28.87
C VAL A 9 -13.79 18.72 28.18
N ILE A 10 -13.43 19.91 28.67
CA ILE A 10 -12.31 20.69 28.14
C ILE A 10 -10.99 19.91 28.28
N VAL A 11 -10.74 19.31 29.44
CA VAL A 11 -9.54 18.49 29.68
C VAL A 11 -9.47 17.30 28.72
N LEU A 12 -10.59 16.60 28.48
CA LEU A 12 -10.65 15.49 27.51
C LEU A 12 -10.37 15.95 26.08
N VAL A 13 -10.93 17.09 25.67
CA VAL A 13 -10.68 17.67 24.34
C VAL A 13 -9.20 18.04 24.19
N VAL A 14 -8.60 18.69 25.19
CA VAL A 14 -7.18 19.04 25.18
C VAL A 14 -6.30 17.79 25.09
N PHE A 15 -6.60 16.75 25.88
CA PHE A 15 -5.87 15.48 25.81
C PHE A 15 -5.98 14.81 24.44
N TYR A 16 -7.18 14.81 23.85
CA TYR A 16 -7.41 14.27 22.51
C TYR A 16 -6.60 15.03 21.45
N VAL A 17 -6.62 16.37 21.50
CA VAL A 17 -5.86 17.22 20.59
C VAL A 17 -4.36 16.99 20.74
N ILE A 18 -3.83 16.94 21.96
CA ILE A 18 -2.41 16.68 22.22
C ILE A 18 -2.02 15.28 21.69
N ARG A 19 -2.84 14.26 21.93
CA ARG A 19 -2.58 12.90 21.48
C ARG A 19 -2.53 12.81 19.95
N GLU A 20 -3.50 13.39 19.25
CA GLU A 20 -3.59 13.32 17.78
C GLU A 20 -2.62 14.25 17.07
N LYS A 21 -2.48 15.50 17.53
CA LYS A 21 -1.71 16.54 16.82
C LYS A 21 -0.24 16.62 17.25
N VAL A 22 0.12 16.16 18.45
CA VAL A 22 1.49 16.30 18.98
C VAL A 22 2.13 14.94 19.19
N TYR A 23 1.51 14.06 19.98
CA TYR A 23 2.13 12.80 20.39
C TYR A 23 2.32 11.82 19.24
N LYS A 24 1.27 11.53 18.46
CA LYS A 24 1.36 10.62 17.31
C LYS A 24 2.38 11.08 16.26
N PRO A 25 2.41 12.36 15.82
CA PRO A 25 3.44 12.84 14.90
C PRO A 25 4.86 12.78 15.48
N TYR A 26 5.04 13.10 16.76
CA TYR A 26 6.36 13.07 17.41
C TYR A 26 6.96 11.66 17.47
N ILE A 27 6.19 10.68 17.95
CA ILE A 27 6.62 9.27 17.99
C ILE A 27 6.96 8.76 16.59
N TRP A 28 6.24 9.24 15.57
CA TRP A 28 6.55 8.86 14.19
C TRP A 28 7.81 9.51 13.64
N LYS A 29 8.01 10.81 13.82
CA LYS A 29 9.26 11.46 13.41
C LYS A 29 10.47 10.75 14.04
N LYS A 30 10.31 10.31 15.29
CA LYS A 30 11.29 9.47 15.98
C LYS A 30 11.39 8.05 15.40
N ALA A 31 10.30 7.47 14.90
CA ALA A 31 10.31 6.16 14.26
C ALA A 31 10.93 6.21 12.84
N ILE A 32 10.67 7.22 12.01
CA ILE A 32 11.33 7.37 10.69
C ILE A 32 12.84 7.58 10.85
N SER A 33 13.27 8.29 11.89
CA SER A 33 14.71 8.42 12.13
C SER A 33 15.36 7.11 12.57
N THR A 34 14.59 6.10 12.97
CA THR A 34 15.09 4.72 13.12
C THR A 34 15.12 4.01 11.77
N LYS A 35 16.18 3.24 11.52
CA LYS A 35 16.37 2.45 10.29
C LYS A 35 15.18 1.53 9.94
N ALA A 36 14.38 1.13 10.93
CA ALA A 36 13.24 0.22 10.77
C ALA A 36 12.02 0.83 10.05
N HIS A 37 11.90 2.15 9.97
CA HIS A 37 10.79 2.85 9.29
C HIS A 37 11.26 3.80 8.18
N GLN A 38 12.53 3.70 7.79
CA GLN A 38 13.02 4.43 6.62
C GLN A 38 12.41 3.78 5.37
N LEU A 39 11.75 4.60 4.55
CA LEU A 39 11.28 4.15 3.24
C LEU A 39 12.48 3.71 2.40
N GLN A 40 12.50 2.43 2.01
CA GLN A 40 13.56 1.81 1.22
C GLN A 40 12.96 1.01 0.07
N LEU A 41 13.78 0.70 -0.93
CA LEU A 41 13.39 -0.25 -1.96
C LEU A 41 13.13 -1.61 -1.30
N GLY A 42 12.02 -2.25 -1.63
CA GLY A 42 11.61 -3.53 -1.06
C GLY A 42 10.81 -3.43 0.24
N SER A 43 10.70 -2.24 0.86
CA SER A 43 9.88 -2.02 2.06
C SER A 43 8.44 -2.42 1.83
N PHE A 44 7.77 -2.85 2.90
CA PHE A 44 6.34 -3.11 2.92
C PHE A 44 5.59 -1.96 3.60
N ILE A 45 4.62 -1.38 2.91
CA ILE A 45 3.78 -0.29 3.42
C ILE A 45 2.39 -0.85 3.74
N PHE A 46 2.00 -0.72 4.99
CA PHE A 46 0.71 -1.12 5.52
C PHE A 46 -0.20 0.10 5.59
N SER A 47 -1.37 0.01 4.96
CA SER A 47 -2.32 1.12 4.85
C SER A 47 -3.75 0.68 5.12
N LYS A 48 -4.54 1.59 5.67
CA LYS A 48 -5.98 1.41 5.85
C LYS A 48 -6.76 2.62 5.31
N GLU A 49 -7.93 2.33 4.78
CA GLU A 49 -8.86 3.30 4.23
C GLU A 49 -10.26 3.02 4.74
N THR A 50 -11.00 4.07 5.09
CA THR A 50 -12.43 3.94 5.39
C THR A 50 -13.20 4.43 4.17
N GLY A 51 -13.95 3.54 3.53
CA GLY A 51 -14.82 3.88 2.41
C GLY A 51 -16.27 3.56 2.69
N ILE A 52 -17.14 3.90 1.75
CA ILE A 52 -18.57 3.59 1.81
C ILE A 52 -18.79 2.28 1.05
N ASN A 53 -19.45 1.31 1.67
CA ASN A 53 -20.03 0.18 0.95
C ASN A 53 -21.40 0.60 0.41
N GLY A 54 -21.87 0.03 -0.71
CA GLY A 54 -23.05 0.42 -1.49
C GLY A 54 -24.39 0.57 -0.73
N SER A 55 -24.40 0.31 0.58
CA SER A 55 -25.50 0.46 1.54
C SER A 55 -25.33 1.61 2.55
N GLN A 56 -24.58 2.68 2.24
CA GLN A 56 -24.28 3.81 3.16
C GLN A 56 -23.54 3.43 4.46
N SER A 57 -23.09 2.19 4.61
CA SER A 57 -22.28 1.75 5.75
C SER A 57 -20.79 1.98 5.48
N TYR A 58 -20.06 2.44 6.49
CA TYR A 58 -18.60 2.58 6.41
C TYR A 58 -17.92 1.21 6.53
N GLN A 59 -17.03 0.90 5.58
CA GLN A 59 -16.18 -0.28 5.59
C GLN A 59 -14.71 0.13 5.64
N LYS A 60 -13.93 -0.61 6.43
CA LYS A 60 -12.46 -0.47 6.44
C LYS A 60 -11.86 -1.41 5.41
N TYR A 61 -11.07 -0.85 4.51
CA TYR A 61 -10.27 -1.55 3.54
C TYR A 61 -8.81 -1.55 4.01
N TYR A 62 -8.18 -2.72 3.94
CA TYR A 62 -6.80 -2.92 4.35
C TYR A 62 -5.94 -3.25 3.14
N PHE A 63 -4.78 -2.60 3.03
CA PHE A 63 -3.86 -2.78 1.92
C PHE A 63 -2.44 -2.96 2.43
N VAL A 64 -1.71 -3.85 1.77
CA VAL A 64 -0.27 -4.00 1.96
C VAL A 64 0.38 -3.82 0.61
N PHE A 65 1.37 -2.95 0.55
CA PHE A 65 2.11 -2.64 -0.65
C PHE A 65 3.58 -3.02 -0.48
N LYS A 66 4.24 -3.41 -1.57
CA LYS A 66 5.69 -3.48 -1.64
C LYS A 66 6.22 -2.28 -2.43
N VAL A 67 7.27 -1.65 -1.93
CA VAL A 67 8.01 -0.62 -2.67
C VAL A 67 8.85 -1.31 -3.74
N ILE A 68 8.49 -1.12 -5.01
CA ILE A 68 9.17 -1.77 -6.14
C ILE A 68 10.09 -0.82 -6.90
N GLU A 69 9.94 0.48 -6.72
CA GLU A 69 10.82 1.50 -7.30
C GLU A 69 10.82 2.78 -6.46
N ILE A 70 11.97 3.45 -6.39
CA ILE A 70 12.11 4.80 -5.86
C ILE A 70 12.92 5.61 -6.87
N ASP A 71 12.29 6.60 -7.50
CA ASP A 71 12.93 7.51 -8.45
C ASP A 71 12.64 8.96 -8.04
N GLY A 72 13.64 9.65 -7.48
CA GLY A 72 13.49 11.01 -6.97
C GLY A 72 12.36 11.13 -5.93
N ASP A 73 11.32 11.87 -6.29
CA ASP A 73 10.10 12.11 -5.49
C ASP A 73 8.99 11.06 -5.72
N TYR A 74 9.21 10.12 -6.62
CA TYR A 74 8.28 9.07 -7.01
C TYR A 74 8.58 7.76 -6.30
N VAL A 75 7.54 7.15 -5.73
CA VAL A 75 7.60 5.83 -5.10
C VAL A 75 6.58 4.95 -5.80
N ARG A 76 7.05 3.96 -6.55
CA ARG A 76 6.16 2.99 -7.19
C ARG A 76 5.89 1.85 -6.24
N LEU A 77 4.61 1.56 -6.06
CA LEU A 77 4.13 0.51 -5.18
C LEU A 77 3.50 -0.62 -5.98
N SER A 78 3.55 -1.83 -5.45
CA SER A 78 2.77 -2.96 -5.95
C SER A 78 1.97 -3.57 -4.82
N VAL A 79 0.70 -3.88 -5.05
CA VAL A 79 -0.19 -4.43 -4.03
C VAL A 79 0.19 -5.88 -3.75
N ILE A 80 0.31 -6.25 -2.48
CA ILE A 80 0.45 -7.64 -2.07
C ILE A 80 -0.92 -8.32 -2.12
N ARG A 81 -1.02 -9.38 -2.92
CA ARG A 81 -2.24 -10.17 -3.11
C ARG A 81 -1.95 -11.64 -2.87
N GLN A 82 -3.01 -12.44 -2.81
CA GLN A 82 -2.93 -13.89 -2.70
C GLN A 82 -3.66 -14.52 -3.88
N LEU A 83 -2.99 -15.41 -4.62
CA LEU A 83 -3.64 -16.13 -5.73
C LEU A 83 -4.77 -17.01 -5.22
N SER A 84 -5.89 -17.02 -5.95
CA SER A 84 -7.01 -17.92 -5.70
C SER A 84 -6.60 -19.38 -5.92
N GLN A 85 -7.30 -20.28 -5.22
CA GLN A 85 -7.15 -21.71 -5.47
C GLN A 85 -8.07 -22.10 -6.62
N LYS A 86 -7.68 -23.13 -7.38
CA LYS A 86 -8.57 -23.75 -8.35
C LYS A 86 -9.86 -24.18 -7.63
N ASP A 87 -11.01 -23.83 -8.20
CA ASP A 87 -12.36 -24.11 -7.67
C ASP A 87 -12.73 -23.38 -6.36
N ASN A 88 -11.87 -22.48 -5.87
CA ASN A 88 -12.13 -21.62 -4.72
C ASN A 88 -11.71 -20.18 -5.06
N LEU A 89 -12.53 -19.56 -5.91
CA LEU A 89 -12.42 -18.15 -6.27
C LEU A 89 -12.74 -17.32 -5.02
N LYS A 90 -11.70 -16.86 -4.33
CA LYS A 90 -11.88 -15.72 -3.43
C LYS A 90 -12.05 -14.51 -4.32
N GLU A 91 -13.19 -13.85 -4.20
CA GLU A 91 -13.43 -12.60 -4.92
C GLU A 91 -12.23 -11.67 -4.72
N SER A 92 -11.77 -11.14 -5.84
CA SER A 92 -10.64 -10.23 -5.98
C SER A 92 -11.01 -8.86 -5.42
N ASP A 93 -11.24 -8.77 -4.11
CA ASP A 93 -11.14 -7.49 -3.46
C ASP A 93 -9.66 -7.15 -3.35
N PHE A 94 -9.26 -6.04 -3.97
CA PHE A 94 -7.91 -5.47 -3.86
C PHE A 94 -7.46 -5.25 -2.40
N SER A 95 -8.43 -5.26 -1.47
CA SER A 95 -8.23 -5.16 -0.03
C SER A 95 -8.29 -6.52 0.66
N MET A 96 -7.48 -6.68 1.70
CA MET A 96 -7.50 -7.86 2.56
C MET A 96 -8.42 -7.68 3.77
N THR A 97 -8.79 -8.81 4.39
CA THR A 97 -9.47 -8.80 5.69
C THR A 97 -8.55 -8.26 6.79
N SER A 98 -9.13 -7.81 7.91
CA SER A 98 -8.36 -7.35 9.07
C SER A 98 -7.43 -8.44 9.60
N ASP A 99 -7.87 -9.70 9.61
CA ASP A 99 -7.09 -10.82 10.13
C ASP A 99 -5.89 -11.13 9.23
N GLN A 100 -6.10 -11.15 7.91
CA GLN A 100 -5.01 -11.30 6.94
C GLN A 100 -4.00 -10.15 7.06
N TYR A 101 -4.47 -8.92 7.23
CA TYR A 101 -3.63 -7.75 7.40
C TYR A 101 -2.75 -7.84 8.66
N GLN A 102 -3.34 -8.18 9.80
CA GLN A 102 -2.60 -8.35 11.06
C GLN A 102 -1.63 -9.53 10.99
N ASN A 103 -2.04 -10.63 10.37
CA ASN A 103 -1.18 -11.80 10.18
C ASN A 103 0.05 -11.44 9.33
N LEU A 104 -0.15 -10.74 8.20
CA LEU A 104 0.95 -10.24 7.38
C LEU A 104 1.84 -9.29 8.17
N GLN A 105 1.28 -8.36 8.93
CA GLN A 105 2.07 -7.40 9.71
C GLN A 105 3.08 -8.07 10.65
N GLN A 106 2.74 -9.25 11.20
CA GLN A 106 3.61 -10.01 12.09
C GLN A 106 4.62 -10.91 11.36
N HIS A 107 4.25 -11.44 10.19
CA HIS A 107 5.00 -12.52 9.54
C HIS A 107 5.65 -12.15 8.20
N ILE A 108 5.41 -10.93 7.67
CA ILE A 108 5.79 -10.56 6.29
C ILE A 108 7.28 -10.73 5.98
N LYS A 109 8.16 -10.60 6.98
CA LYS A 109 9.61 -10.80 6.82
C LYS A 109 10.02 -12.24 6.58
N ASN A 110 9.21 -13.19 7.07
CA ASN A 110 9.47 -14.63 6.96
C ASN A 110 8.61 -15.27 5.86
N LEU A 111 7.74 -14.49 5.23
CA LEU A 111 6.81 -14.95 4.22
C LEU A 111 7.42 -14.75 2.82
N THR A 112 7.46 -15.81 2.03
CA THR A 112 7.81 -15.68 0.61
C THR A 112 6.66 -14.97 -0.11
N ILE A 113 6.95 -13.82 -0.71
CA ILE A 113 6.02 -13.09 -1.57
C ILE A 113 6.65 -13.04 -2.97
N THR A 114 5.99 -13.68 -3.93
CA THR A 114 6.54 -13.94 -5.25
C THR A 114 6.37 -12.70 -6.16
N PRO A 115 7.43 -12.16 -6.78
CA PRO A 115 7.29 -11.23 -7.89
C PRO A 115 6.74 -11.96 -9.11
N ILE A 116 5.59 -11.53 -9.62
CA ILE A 116 4.99 -12.09 -10.84
C ILE A 116 4.81 -10.97 -11.84
N LEU A 117 5.25 -11.16 -13.08
CA LEU A 117 4.95 -10.20 -14.16
C LEU A 117 3.44 -10.18 -14.42
N SER A 118 2.86 -8.98 -14.58
CA SER A 118 1.41 -8.83 -14.74
C SER A 118 0.86 -9.71 -15.89
N GLU A 119 1.58 -9.79 -17.01
CA GLU A 119 1.25 -10.64 -18.16
C GLU A 119 1.15 -12.14 -17.84
N ASP A 120 1.88 -12.63 -16.84
CA ASP A 120 1.86 -14.05 -16.46
C ASP A 120 0.61 -14.43 -15.67
N LEU A 121 -0.03 -13.46 -15.00
CA LEU A 121 -1.26 -13.68 -14.22
C LEU A 121 -2.48 -13.98 -15.10
N TYR A 122 -2.36 -13.72 -16.40
CA TYR A 122 -3.41 -13.92 -17.41
C TYR A 122 -3.08 -15.09 -18.36
N LYS A 123 -2.00 -15.84 -18.10
CA LYS A 123 -1.61 -17.02 -18.90
C LYS A 123 -2.09 -18.32 -18.24
N GLY A 124 -2.37 -19.31 -19.08
CA GLY A 124 -2.84 -20.65 -18.68
C GLY A 124 -4.35 -20.84 -18.81
N ASP A 125 -4.81 -22.05 -18.48
CA ASP A 125 -6.20 -22.49 -18.76
C ASP A 125 -7.19 -22.19 -17.62
N SER A 126 -6.79 -21.42 -16.60
CA SER A 126 -7.62 -21.07 -15.44
C SER A 126 -8.17 -19.65 -15.52
N ALA A 127 -9.15 -19.34 -14.68
CA ALA A 127 -9.53 -17.96 -14.41
C ALA A 127 -8.28 -17.12 -14.02
N SER A 128 -8.28 -15.85 -14.43
CA SER A 128 -7.20 -14.92 -14.07
C SER A 128 -7.02 -14.83 -12.55
N LEU A 129 -5.80 -14.56 -12.11
CA LEU A 129 -5.46 -14.45 -10.68
C LEU A 129 -5.66 -15.75 -9.87
N THR A 130 -5.78 -16.89 -10.56
CA THR A 130 -5.88 -18.23 -9.96
C THR A 130 -4.58 -18.99 -10.16
N LEU A 131 -4.16 -19.75 -9.15
CA LEU A 131 -2.99 -20.61 -9.25
C LEU A 131 -3.22 -21.70 -10.30
N ASN A 132 -2.29 -21.85 -11.25
CA ASN A 132 -2.35 -22.83 -12.33
C ASN A 132 -0.96 -23.44 -12.62
N ASP A 133 -0.94 -24.46 -13.48
CA ASP A 133 0.29 -25.20 -13.79
C ASP A 133 1.36 -24.31 -14.44
N TYR A 134 0.96 -23.36 -15.30
CA TYR A 134 1.89 -22.38 -15.88
C TYR A 134 2.61 -21.55 -14.80
N LEU A 135 1.86 -21.00 -13.84
CA LEU A 135 2.41 -20.23 -12.73
C LEU A 135 3.27 -21.10 -11.80
N LEU A 136 2.86 -22.35 -11.56
CA LEU A 136 3.60 -23.28 -10.69
C LEU A 136 4.91 -23.76 -11.31
N ASP A 137 4.96 -23.91 -12.63
CA ASP A 137 6.17 -24.28 -13.36
C ASP A 137 7.13 -23.10 -13.46
N LYS A 138 6.63 -21.90 -13.80
CA LYS A 138 7.45 -20.69 -13.93
C LYS A 138 7.90 -20.13 -12.58
N TYR A 139 7.04 -20.22 -11.56
CA TYR A 139 7.30 -19.72 -10.20
C TYR A 139 7.08 -20.82 -9.15
N PRO A 140 8.00 -21.81 -9.02
CA PRO A 140 7.82 -22.96 -8.12
C PRO A 140 7.63 -22.61 -6.65
N VAL A 141 8.14 -21.45 -6.22
CA VAL A 141 7.96 -20.92 -4.86
C VAL A 141 6.49 -20.69 -4.48
N LEU A 142 5.59 -20.57 -5.47
CA LEU A 142 4.15 -20.47 -5.25
C LEU A 142 3.55 -21.72 -4.60
N LYS A 143 4.24 -22.86 -4.66
CA LYS A 143 3.87 -24.09 -3.92
C LYS A 143 3.94 -23.90 -2.41
N GLN A 144 4.81 -23.00 -1.93
CA GLN A 144 5.01 -22.72 -0.50
C GLN A 144 4.16 -21.54 -0.03
N SER A 145 4.04 -20.50 -0.86
CA SER A 145 3.27 -19.30 -0.54
C SER A 145 2.60 -18.74 -1.77
N ARG A 146 1.28 -18.56 -1.69
CA ARG A 146 0.47 -17.98 -2.78
C ARG A 146 0.48 -16.45 -2.78
N TYR A 147 1.21 -15.83 -1.86
CA TYR A 147 1.33 -14.38 -1.84
C TYR A 147 2.23 -13.91 -2.98
N TYR A 148 1.78 -12.85 -3.65
CA TYR A 148 2.49 -12.28 -4.78
C TYR A 148 2.33 -10.76 -4.83
N TYR A 149 3.16 -10.13 -5.64
CA TYR A 149 2.97 -8.77 -6.11
C TYR A 149 3.26 -8.70 -7.60
N GLU A 150 2.61 -7.77 -8.29
CA GLU A 150 2.87 -7.51 -9.71
C GLU A 150 4.22 -6.80 -9.83
N ASP A 151 5.21 -7.48 -10.41
CA ASP A 151 6.55 -6.94 -10.65
C ASP A 151 6.61 -6.30 -12.05
N ILE A 152 7.63 -5.47 -12.24
CA ILE A 152 7.94 -4.86 -13.54
C ILE A 152 9.03 -5.67 -14.25
N PRO A 153 9.02 -5.72 -15.60
CA PRO A 153 10.06 -6.37 -16.38
C PRO A 153 11.45 -5.84 -16.00
N GLN A 154 12.46 -6.71 -16.06
CA GLN A 154 13.82 -6.34 -15.65
C GLN A 154 14.37 -5.19 -16.50
N GLU A 155 14.08 -5.16 -17.81
CA GLU A 155 14.46 -4.03 -18.67
C GLU A 155 13.78 -2.71 -18.30
N SER A 156 12.69 -2.74 -17.52
CA SER A 156 11.95 -1.56 -17.12
C SER A 156 12.33 -1.06 -15.74
N LYS A 157 13.07 -1.84 -14.94
CA LYS A 157 13.55 -1.44 -13.62
C LYS A 157 14.61 -0.34 -13.73
N ASN A 158 14.50 0.68 -12.89
CA ASN A 158 15.43 1.81 -12.82
C ASN A 158 15.50 2.64 -14.11
N LYS A 159 14.53 2.48 -15.02
CA LYS A 159 14.31 3.49 -16.05
C LYS A 159 13.68 4.69 -15.36
N GLY A 160 14.22 5.88 -15.63
CA GLY A 160 13.59 7.11 -15.16
C GLY A 160 12.18 7.25 -15.72
N VAL A 161 11.39 8.15 -15.14
CA VAL A 161 10.02 8.46 -15.58
C VAL A 161 9.94 8.56 -17.12
N PRO A 162 9.04 7.78 -17.78
CA PRO A 162 8.86 7.82 -19.22
C PRO A 162 8.57 9.24 -19.74
N LYS A 163 8.93 9.51 -21.00
CA LYS A 163 8.65 10.80 -21.65
C LYS A 163 7.42 10.75 -22.56
N ASP A 164 7.06 9.56 -23.03
CA ASP A 164 5.89 9.36 -23.88
C ASP A 164 4.60 9.40 -23.05
N ALA A 165 3.54 10.03 -23.59
CA ALA A 165 2.29 10.22 -22.87
C ALA A 165 1.56 8.91 -22.54
N THR A 166 1.62 7.92 -23.44
CA THR A 166 0.98 6.61 -23.22
C THR A 166 1.71 5.82 -22.14
N ASP A 167 3.03 5.84 -22.16
CA ASP A 167 3.85 5.18 -21.13
C ASP A 167 3.74 5.87 -19.77
N LEU A 168 3.55 7.20 -19.75
CA LEU A 168 3.35 7.99 -18.54
C LEU A 168 2.07 7.63 -17.79
N GLU A 169 0.96 7.45 -18.51
CA GLU A 169 -0.32 7.06 -17.90
C GLU A 169 -0.20 5.71 -17.19
N LEU A 170 0.41 4.72 -17.86
CA LEU A 170 0.63 3.40 -17.29
C LEU A 170 1.59 3.44 -16.09
N TYR A 171 2.65 4.23 -16.18
CA TYR A 171 3.64 4.41 -15.12
C TYR A 171 2.99 4.94 -13.83
N PHE A 172 2.12 5.94 -13.93
CA PHE A 172 1.54 6.61 -12.75
C PHE A 172 0.39 5.86 -12.06
N SER A 173 -0.06 4.70 -12.58
CA SER A 173 -1.17 3.92 -12.01
C SER A 173 -0.97 3.50 -10.54
N LEU A 174 0.28 3.37 -10.06
CA LEU A 174 0.63 3.03 -8.67
C LEU A 174 1.86 3.80 -8.16
N VAL A 175 2.02 5.05 -8.58
CA VAL A 175 3.12 5.91 -8.13
C VAL A 175 2.61 6.92 -7.11
N TYR A 176 3.36 7.09 -6.03
CA TYR A 176 3.00 7.89 -4.88
C TYR A 176 4.11 8.87 -4.50
N SER A 177 3.73 9.95 -3.82
CA SER A 177 4.70 10.96 -3.38
C SER A 177 5.57 10.45 -2.23
N LYS A 178 6.87 10.40 -2.47
CA LYS A 178 7.89 10.09 -1.46
C LYS A 178 7.80 11.03 -0.27
N LYS A 179 7.69 12.32 -0.55
CA LYS A 179 7.58 13.37 0.47
C LYS A 179 6.36 13.13 1.36
N GLU A 180 5.21 12.83 0.77
CA GLU A 180 3.97 12.62 1.53
C GLU A 180 4.01 11.32 2.36
N ILE A 181 4.67 10.28 1.85
CA ILE A 181 4.91 9.03 2.60
C ILE A 181 5.76 9.31 3.84
N ILE A 182 6.88 10.03 3.66
CA ILE A 182 7.86 10.30 4.72
C ILE A 182 7.31 11.33 5.71
N GLU A 183 6.84 12.48 5.24
CA GLU A 183 6.48 13.61 6.10
C GLU A 183 5.07 13.49 6.66
N ASN A 184 4.11 13.04 5.86
CA ASN A 184 2.68 13.12 6.17
C ASN A 184 2.01 11.76 6.42
N ARG A 185 2.73 10.64 6.28
CA ARG A 185 2.19 9.26 6.38
C ARG A 185 1.02 9.02 5.45
N LYS A 186 1.09 9.56 4.25
CA LYS A 186 0.01 9.47 3.28
C LYS A 186 0.49 8.88 1.98
N LEU A 187 -0.25 7.89 1.52
CA LEU A 187 -0.19 7.45 0.13
C LEU A 187 -1.00 8.45 -0.69
N ILE A 188 -0.32 9.48 -1.20
CA ILE A 188 -0.92 10.43 -2.14
C ILE A 188 -0.48 10.07 -3.56
N PRO A 189 -1.40 9.69 -4.45
CA PRO A 189 -1.08 9.32 -5.82
C PRO A 189 -0.45 10.49 -6.58
N TRP A 190 0.57 10.17 -7.37
CA TRP A 190 0.99 10.99 -8.50
C TRP A 190 0.22 10.55 -9.73
N THR A 191 -0.28 11.51 -10.50
CA THR A 191 -0.91 11.25 -11.80
C THR A 191 -0.18 12.04 -12.86
N MET A 192 -0.34 11.62 -14.12
CA MET A 192 0.24 12.31 -15.28
C MET A 192 -0.13 13.82 -15.31
N THR A 193 -1.38 14.16 -15.01
CA THR A 193 -1.84 15.56 -14.94
C THR A 193 -1.14 16.40 -13.87
N ASN A 194 -0.64 15.74 -12.82
CA ASN A 194 -0.06 16.36 -11.64
C ASN A 194 1.46 16.44 -11.68
N SER A 195 2.11 15.50 -12.37
CA SER A 195 3.54 15.56 -12.64
C SER A 195 3.91 16.80 -13.46
N PHE A 196 3.06 17.22 -14.41
CA PHE A 196 3.28 18.45 -15.18
C PHE A 196 3.19 19.73 -14.35
N ASN A 197 2.44 19.69 -13.24
CA ASN A 197 2.24 20.84 -12.35
C ASN A 197 3.10 20.78 -11.07
N GLY A 198 3.94 19.75 -10.93
CA GLY A 198 4.83 19.54 -9.78
C GLY A 198 4.12 19.34 -8.43
N LYS A 199 2.86 18.89 -8.43
CA LYS A 199 2.07 18.71 -7.20
C LYS A 199 1.24 17.43 -7.26
N PRO A 200 1.25 16.55 -6.25
CA PRO A 200 0.47 15.32 -6.26
C PRO A 200 -1.05 15.59 -6.16
N LEU A 201 -1.87 14.58 -6.44
CA LEU A 201 -3.32 14.72 -6.46
C LEU A 201 -3.88 15.12 -5.09
N LEU A 202 -5.00 15.86 -5.07
CA LEU A 202 -5.62 16.36 -3.84
C LEU A 202 -5.80 15.24 -2.80
N SER A 203 -5.51 15.57 -1.54
CA SER A 203 -5.50 14.68 -0.36
C SER A 203 -6.77 13.85 -0.11
N GLN A 204 -7.84 14.09 -0.87
CA GLN A 204 -9.12 13.37 -0.78
C GLN A 204 -9.01 11.88 -1.16
N TYR A 205 -8.00 11.49 -1.94
CA TYR A 205 -7.68 10.08 -2.23
C TYR A 205 -6.50 9.55 -1.41
N SER A 206 -6.08 10.30 -0.40
CA SER A 206 -4.93 9.89 0.43
C SER A 206 -5.30 8.70 1.31
N LYS A 207 -4.47 7.66 1.27
CA LYS A 207 -4.59 6.54 2.22
C LYS A 207 -3.63 6.76 3.38
N ASN A 208 -4.08 6.48 4.60
CA ASN A 208 -3.23 6.62 5.77
C ASN A 208 -2.27 5.44 5.86
N ILE A 209 -1.00 5.72 6.11
CA ILE A 209 0.02 4.71 6.37
C ILE A 209 0.00 4.41 7.86
N ASP A 210 -0.21 3.14 8.17
CA ASP A 210 -0.19 2.63 9.53
C ASP A 210 1.24 2.27 9.96
N LEU A 211 1.96 1.57 9.09
CA LEU A 211 3.30 1.06 9.35
C LEU A 211 4.10 0.89 8.06
N ILE A 212 5.42 1.01 8.17
CA ILE A 212 6.39 0.61 7.15
C ILE A 212 7.28 -0.46 7.78
N ILE A 213 7.48 -1.58 7.10
CA ILE A 213 8.35 -2.69 7.52
C ILE A 213 9.44 -2.88 6.45
N ASN A 214 10.71 -2.83 6.88
CA ASN A 214 11.88 -3.15 6.06
C ASN A 214 12.31 -4.60 6.24
#